data_AF-A0A0P9DQ25-F1
#
_entry.id   AF-A0A0P9DQ25-F1
#
_cell.length_a   1.000
_cell.length_b   1.000
_cell.length_c   1.000
_cell.angle_alpha   90.00
_cell.angle_beta   90.00
_cell.angle_gamma   90.00
#
_symmetry.space_group_name_H-M   'P 1'
#
loop_
_entity.id
_entity.type
_entity.pdbx_description
1 polymer ?
#
loop_
_entity_poly.entity_id
_entity_poly.type
_entity_poly.pdbx_seq_one_letter_code
_entity_poly.pdbx_strand_id
1 'polypeptide(L)'
;MSIRERWTKKFAESLTGDEKKAFRLWLDFSDGKISESEFKSKMDIKVMPRMLGKMSAARINALEGEVESLRRGVDALEKKMRKETL
;
A
#
# COMPACT_ATOMS: atom_id res chain seq x y z
N MET A 1 6.53 -2.82 13.31
CA MET A 1 5.58 -3.04 12.20
C MET A 1 6.24 -2.56 10.92
N SER A 2 6.50 -3.45 9.97
CA SER A 2 7.08 -3.13 8.67
C SER A 2 6.20 -2.14 7.91
N ILE A 3 6.74 -1.48 6.89
CA ILE A 3 5.95 -0.55 6.09
C ILE A 3 4.83 -1.26 5.35
N ARG A 4 5.11 -2.47 4.87
CA ARG A 4 4.10 -3.35 4.30
C ARG A 4 2.92 -3.55 5.23
N GLU A 5 3.18 -3.92 6.48
CA GLU A 5 2.13 -4.12 7.49
C GLU A 5 1.36 -2.83 7.79
N ARG A 6 2.05 -1.68 7.93
CA ARG A 6 1.42 -0.39 8.23
C ARG A 6 0.44 0.05 7.15
N TRP A 7 0.83 -0.01 5.88
CA TRP A 7 -0.05 0.43 4.80
C TRP A 7 -1.17 -0.57 4.53
N THR A 8 -0.89 -1.87 4.66
CA THR A 8 -1.91 -2.93 4.47
C THR A 8 -3.02 -2.79 5.51
N LYS A 9 -2.67 -2.47 6.78
CA LYS A 9 -3.65 -2.20 7.83
C LYS A 9 -4.52 -0.99 7.51
N LYS A 10 -3.91 0.16 7.17
CA LYS A 10 -4.66 1.38 6.80
C LYS A 10 -5.56 1.16 5.59
N PHE A 11 -5.06 0.43 4.59
CA PHE A 11 -5.84 0.05 3.43
C PHE A 11 -7.06 -0.78 3.82
N ALA A 12 -6.87 -1.86 4.60
CA ALA A 12 -7.97 -2.73 5.02
C ALA A 12 -9.05 -2.02 5.86
N GLU A 13 -8.65 -1.06 6.70
CA GLU A 13 -9.56 -0.20 7.49
C GLU A 13 -10.38 0.75 6.61
N SER A 14 -9.85 1.17 5.46
CA SER A 14 -10.52 2.10 4.54
C SER A 14 -11.59 1.49 3.64
N LEU A 15 -11.71 0.15 3.64
CA LEU A 15 -12.60 -0.58 2.73
C LEU A 15 -14.02 -0.69 3.28
N THR A 16 -15.01 -0.40 2.43
CA THR A 16 -16.42 -0.73 2.65
C THR A 16 -16.67 -2.23 2.48
N GLY A 17 -17.88 -2.70 2.80
CA GLY A 17 -18.26 -4.10 2.63
C GLY A 17 -18.06 -4.61 1.20
N ASP A 18 -18.46 -3.84 0.20
CA ASP A 18 -18.33 -4.23 -1.21
C ASP A 18 -16.88 -4.13 -1.70
N GLU A 19 -16.14 -3.13 -1.23
CA GLU A 19 -14.71 -3.02 -1.55
C GLU A 19 -13.90 -4.18 -0.92
N LYS A 20 -14.30 -4.69 0.26
CA LYS A 20 -13.70 -5.90 0.84
C LYS A 20 -13.95 -7.14 0.00
N LYS A 21 -15.15 -7.28 -0.59
CA LYS A 21 -15.46 -8.38 -1.53
C LYS A 21 -14.61 -8.25 -2.80
N ALA A 22 -14.53 -7.05 -3.38
CA ALA A 22 -13.70 -6.76 -4.53
C ALA A 22 -12.21 -7.04 -4.26
N PHE A 23 -11.73 -6.71 -3.07
CA PHE A 23 -10.36 -6.99 -2.66
C PHE A 23 -10.08 -8.50 -2.53
N ARG A 24 -11.01 -9.29 -1.96
CA ARG A 24 -10.87 -10.76 -1.95
C ARG A 24 -10.84 -11.36 -3.35
N LEU A 25 -11.74 -10.91 -4.23
CA LEU A 25 -11.74 -11.33 -5.63
C LEU A 25 -10.41 -11.02 -6.32
N TRP A 26 -9.86 -9.83 -6.06
CA TRP A 26 -8.53 -9.45 -6.56
C TRP A 26 -7.41 -10.32 -5.99
N LEU A 27 -7.45 -10.67 -4.69
CA LEU A 27 -6.47 -11.60 -4.09
C LEU A 27 -6.56 -12.99 -4.71
N ASP A 28 -7.76 -13.53 -4.89
CA ASP A 28 -7.94 -14.85 -5.48
C ASP A 28 -7.43 -14.89 -6.93
N PHE A 29 -7.62 -13.80 -7.68
CA PHE A 29 -7.02 -13.65 -9.01
C PHE A 29 -5.50 -13.53 -8.96
N SER A 30 -4.96 -12.68 -8.06
CA SER A 30 -3.52 -12.46 -7.92
C SER A 30 -2.76 -13.70 -7.45
N ASP A 31 -3.41 -14.56 -6.65
CA ASP A 31 -2.88 -15.85 -6.19
C ASP A 31 -3.05 -16.96 -7.24
N GLY A 32 -3.67 -16.67 -8.40
CA GLY A 32 -3.94 -17.64 -9.46
C GLY A 32 -5.03 -18.67 -9.12
N LYS A 33 -5.85 -18.42 -8.10
CA LYS A 33 -6.95 -19.32 -7.71
C LYS A 33 -8.13 -19.26 -8.67
N ILE A 34 -8.32 -18.12 -9.34
CA ILE A 34 -9.33 -17.93 -10.38
C ILE A 34 -8.69 -17.46 -11.69
N SER A 35 -9.32 -17.80 -12.80
CA SER A 35 -8.88 -17.38 -14.13
C SER A 35 -9.19 -15.90 -14.39
N GLU A 36 -8.53 -15.31 -15.39
CA GLU A 36 -8.80 -13.92 -15.82
C GLU A 36 -10.25 -13.74 -16.31
N SER A 37 -10.81 -14.73 -17.00
CA SER A 37 -12.21 -14.67 -17.48
C SER A 37 -13.20 -14.70 -16.31
N GLU A 38 -12.95 -15.53 -15.30
CA GLU A 38 -13.75 -15.57 -14.07
C GLU A 38 -13.61 -14.30 -13.25
N PHE A 39 -12.40 -13.73 -13.18
CA PHE A 39 -12.19 -12.44 -12.54
C PHE A 39 -13.00 -11.34 -13.24
N LYS A 40 -12.92 -11.26 -14.58
CA LYS A 40 -13.66 -10.26 -15.38
C LYS A 40 -15.18 -10.39 -15.25
N SER A 41 -15.71 -11.60 -15.13
CA SER A 41 -17.16 -11.81 -15.00
C SER A 41 -17.72 -11.45 -13.61
N LYS A 42 -16.89 -11.59 -12.56
CA LYS A 42 -17.28 -11.28 -11.17
C LYS A 42 -16.91 -9.86 -10.73
N MET A 43 -16.05 -9.18 -11.47
CA MET A 43 -15.59 -7.84 -11.14
C MET A 43 -16.71 -6.80 -11.27
N ASP A 44 -16.97 -6.07 -10.19
CA ASP A 44 -17.81 -4.87 -10.23
C ASP A 44 -16.98 -3.66 -10.71
N ILE A 45 -17.24 -3.22 -11.94
CA ILE A 45 -16.56 -2.09 -12.59
C ILE A 45 -16.73 -0.74 -11.85
N LYS A 46 -17.74 -0.59 -11.00
CA LYS A 46 -17.95 0.62 -10.20
C LYS A 46 -17.17 0.58 -8.89
N VAL A 47 -16.86 -0.61 -8.38
CA VAL A 47 -16.20 -0.79 -7.07
C VAL A 47 -14.70 -1.02 -7.23
N MET A 48 -14.28 -1.83 -8.21
CA MET A 48 -12.89 -2.24 -8.39
C MET A 48 -11.94 -1.05 -8.58
N PRO A 49 -12.22 -0.04 -9.44
CA PRO A 49 -11.33 1.10 -9.60
C PRO A 49 -11.16 1.92 -8.31
N ARG A 50 -12.23 2.07 -7.52
CA ARG A 50 -12.19 2.79 -6.24
C ARG A 50 -11.33 2.05 -5.22
N MET A 51 -11.49 0.73 -5.12
CA MET A 51 -10.68 -0.12 -4.26
C MET A 51 -9.18 -0.06 -4.64
N LEU A 52 -8.85 -0.16 -5.94
CA LEU A 52 -7.48 -0.06 -6.43
C LEU A 52 -6.87 1.35 -6.21
N GLY A 53 -7.70 2.40 -6.32
CA GLY A 53 -7.30 3.77 -5.99
C GLY A 53 -6.90 3.91 -4.52
N LYS A 54 -7.71 3.36 -3.60
CA LYS A 54 -7.39 3.33 -2.16
C LYS A 54 -6.12 2.54 -1.87
N MET A 55 -5.92 1.41 -2.55
CA MET A 55 -4.71 0.59 -2.40
C MET A 55 -3.46 1.38 -2.82
N SER A 56 -3.54 2.06 -3.97
CA SER A 56 -2.45 2.87 -4.51
C SER A 56 -2.11 4.03 -3.57
N ALA A 57 -3.13 4.76 -3.09
CA ALA A 57 -2.94 5.86 -2.15
C ALA A 57 -2.32 5.40 -0.83
N ALA A 58 -2.79 4.28 -0.26
CA ALA A 58 -2.23 3.74 0.98
C ALA A 58 -0.75 3.37 0.83
N ARG A 59 -0.37 2.76 -0.31
CA ARG A 59 1.01 2.40 -0.62
C ARG A 59 1.89 3.64 -0.80
N ILE A 60 1.44 4.64 -1.55
CA ILE A 60 2.19 5.89 -1.79
C ILE A 60 2.45 6.62 -0.47
N ASN A 61 1.41 6.84 0.34
CA ASN A 61 1.54 7.52 1.63
C ASN A 61 2.55 6.83 2.56
N ALA A 62 2.65 5.51 2.48
CA ALA A 62 3.58 4.76 3.31
C ALA A 62 5.03 4.87 2.81
N LEU A 63 5.23 4.85 1.48
CA LEU A 63 6.53 5.09 0.85
C LEU A 63 7.02 6.51 1.10
N GLU A 64 6.15 7.52 0.99
CA GLU A 64 6.49 8.91 1.33
C GLU A 64 6.97 9.04 2.77
N GLY A 65 6.31 8.36 3.71
CA GLY A 65 6.74 8.30 5.11
C GLY A 65 8.10 7.62 5.32
N GLU A 66 8.44 6.59 4.55
CA GLU A 66 9.78 5.98 4.57
C GLU A 66 10.85 6.93 4.06
N VAL A 67 10.59 7.55 2.91
CA VAL A 67 11.52 8.48 2.28
C VAL A 67 11.82 9.64 3.23
N GLU A 68 10.80 10.19 3.88
CA GLU A 68 10.96 11.25 4.88
C GLU A 68 11.78 10.78 6.09
N SER A 69 11.53 9.56 6.58
CA SER A 69 12.31 8.98 7.68
C SER A 69 13.79 8.77 7.30
N LEU A 70 14.05 8.32 6.08
CA LEU A 70 15.40 8.13 5.56
C LEU A 70 16.13 9.47 5.41
N ARG A 71 15.47 10.50 4.86
CA ARG A 71 16.02 11.86 4.75
C ARG A 71 16.46 12.40 6.11
N ARG A 72 15.60 12.31 7.13
CA ARG A 72 15.95 12.72 8.50
C ARG A 72 17.13 11.93 9.09
N GLY A 73 17.20 10.64 8.78
CA GLY A 73 18.32 9.78 9.18
C GLY A 73 19.65 10.24 8.57
N VAL A 74 19.65 10.54 7.27
CA VAL A 74 20.81 11.07 6.56
C VAL A 74 21.23 12.42 7.15
N ASP A 75 20.30 13.37 7.32
CA ASP A 75 20.59 14.68 7.91
C ASP A 75 21.23 14.58 9.31
N ALA A 76 20.74 13.64 10.13
CA ALA A 76 21.27 13.42 11.46
C ALA A 76 22.69 12.83 11.43
N LEU A 77 22.97 11.91 10.50
CA LEU A 77 24.30 11.33 10.30
C LEU A 77 25.28 12.38 9.78
N GLU A 78 24.89 13.17 8.78
CA GLU A 78 25.71 14.27 8.27
C GLU A 78 26.06 15.29 9.36
N LYS A 79 25.10 15.64 10.22
CA LYS A 79 25.35 16.53 11.37
C LYS A 79 26.33 15.93 12.38
N LYS A 80 26.29 14.62 12.63
CA LYS A 80 27.25 13.94 13.51
C LYS A 80 28.65 13.95 12.90
N MET A 81 28.78 13.59 11.62
CA MET A 81 30.08 13.59 10.94
C MET A 81 30.74 14.97 10.94
N ARG A 82 29.98 16.05 10.68
CA ARG A 82 30.51 17.41 10.75
C ARG A 82 30.99 17.82 12.14
N LYS A 83 30.42 17.25 13.21
CA LYS A 83 30.85 17.51 14.59
C LYS A 83 32.08 16.71 15.00
N GLU A 84 32.34 15.56 14.38
CA GLU A 84 33.53 14.74 14.66
C GLU A 84 34.76 15.18 13.85
N THR A 85 34.58 16.02 12.83
CA THR A 85 35.67 16.53 11.97
C THR A 85 36.15 17.93 12.39
N LEU A 86 35.59 18.50 13.46
CA LEU A 86 35.97 19.77 14.10
C LEU A 86 36.58 19.51 15.47
#